data_AF-A0A535CI06-F1
#
_entry.id   AF-A0A535CI06-F1
#
_cell.length_a   1.000
_cell.length_b   1.000
_cell.length_c   1.000
_cell.angle_alpha   90.00
_cell.angle_beta   90.00
_cell.angle_gamma   90.00
#
_symmetry.space_group_name_H-M   'P 1'
#
loop_
_entity.id
_entity.type
_entity.pdbx_description
1 polymer ?
#
loop_
_entity_poly.entity_id
_entity_poly.type
_entity_poly.pdbx_seq_one_letter_code
_entity_poly.pdbx_strand_id
1 'polypeptide(L)'
;ARAVRPLKLAREIAIRNDGFAGLRTGTNRAWGVAVIAGSGINCVGIAPDGRMASFPAVGDVAGDWGGGEGVGKEGLAAAIRGRDGRGAHTRLEELVPRHFGFRRPINLTYALYRGRIPESRLRELAPLVFEAAGYGDPVARAIVDRLADEVAGMAIAMTRRLRLVRLDVDVVLAGGIMRNRDRPFYERIERAVRNVAHRATIRRVAQRPVLGAALLGLDRLAGEHYDAAETRLRAVFGA
;
A
#
# COMPACT_ATOMS: atom_id res chain seq x y z
N ALA A 1 -8.09 -22.33 -5.82
CA ALA A 1 -9.52 -22.64 -6.07
C ALA A 1 -9.95 -24.01 -5.52
N ARG A 2 -9.09 -25.06 -5.58
CA ARG A 2 -9.44 -26.41 -5.10
C ARG A 2 -9.98 -26.46 -3.67
N ALA A 3 -9.42 -25.68 -2.73
CA ALA A 3 -9.89 -25.65 -1.34
C ALA A 3 -11.31 -25.07 -1.15
N VAL A 4 -11.78 -24.20 -2.06
CA VAL A 4 -13.05 -23.46 -1.90
C VAL A 4 -14.18 -24.05 -2.75
N ARG A 5 -13.85 -24.74 -3.86
CA ARG A 5 -14.82 -25.38 -4.74
C ARG A 5 -15.80 -26.35 -4.03
N PRO A 6 -15.38 -27.18 -3.05
CA PRO A 6 -16.29 -28.09 -2.35
C PRO A 6 -17.40 -27.38 -1.56
N LEU A 7 -17.20 -26.12 -1.18
CA LEU A 7 -18.16 -25.35 -0.39
C LEU A 7 -19.41 -24.93 -1.18
N LYS A 8 -19.39 -25.05 -2.52
CA LYS A 8 -20.53 -24.72 -3.42
C LYS A 8 -21.18 -23.34 -3.16
N LEU A 9 -20.39 -22.36 -2.74
CA LEU A 9 -20.87 -21.02 -2.35
C LEU A 9 -21.36 -20.16 -3.52
N ALA A 10 -20.90 -20.45 -4.76
CA ALA A 10 -21.25 -19.69 -5.96
C ALA A 10 -21.16 -20.56 -7.21
N ARG A 11 -21.87 -20.16 -8.28
CA ARG A 11 -21.82 -20.81 -9.60
C ARG A 11 -20.44 -20.67 -10.26
N GLU A 12 -19.79 -19.52 -10.06
CA GLU A 12 -18.44 -19.24 -10.53
C GLU A 12 -17.54 -18.78 -9.38
N ILE A 13 -16.28 -19.23 -9.38
CA ILE A 13 -15.30 -18.88 -8.35
C ILE A 13 -14.02 -18.40 -9.03
N ALA A 14 -13.66 -17.13 -8.80
CA ALA A 14 -12.38 -16.55 -9.18
C ALA A 14 -11.57 -16.22 -7.91
N ILE A 15 -10.32 -16.70 -7.85
CA ILE A 15 -9.38 -16.37 -6.76
C ILE A 15 -8.23 -15.57 -7.37
N ARG A 16 -7.96 -14.40 -6.79
CA ARG A 16 -6.93 -13.46 -7.24
C ARG A 16 -6.20 -12.88 -6.05
N ASN A 17 -5.03 -12.28 -6.32
CA ASN A 17 -4.37 -11.40 -5.37
C ASN A 17 -5.28 -10.21 -5.01
N ASP A 18 -5.22 -9.77 -3.76
CA ASP A 18 -6.04 -8.68 -3.20
C ASP A 18 -5.83 -7.34 -3.92
N GLY A 19 -4.63 -7.11 -4.47
CA GLY A 19 -4.33 -5.91 -5.23
C GLY A 19 -5.21 -5.69 -6.46
N PHE A 20 -5.77 -6.76 -7.05
CA PHE A 20 -6.71 -6.60 -8.17
C PHE A 20 -8.03 -5.97 -7.73
N ALA A 21 -8.49 -6.27 -6.50
CA ALA A 21 -9.64 -5.59 -5.93
C ALA A 21 -9.31 -4.11 -5.64
N GLY A 22 -8.10 -3.83 -5.13
CA GLY A 22 -7.60 -2.46 -4.98
C GLY A 22 -7.61 -1.67 -6.30
N LEU A 23 -7.11 -2.28 -7.38
CA LEU A 23 -7.13 -1.68 -8.73
C LEU A 23 -8.55 -1.33 -9.17
N ARG A 24 -9.47 -2.31 -9.18
CA ARG A 24 -10.85 -2.10 -9.65
C ARG A 24 -11.63 -1.09 -8.80
N THR A 25 -11.25 -0.93 -7.53
CA THR A 25 -11.85 0.08 -6.65
C THR A 25 -11.47 1.51 -7.11
N GLY A 26 -10.23 1.71 -7.54
CA GLY A 26 -9.67 3.03 -7.83
C GLY A 26 -9.76 3.52 -9.27
N THR A 27 -10.23 2.68 -10.19
CA THR A 27 -10.49 3.07 -11.57
C THR A 27 -11.81 2.50 -12.08
N ASN A 28 -12.41 3.21 -13.04
CA ASN A 28 -13.54 2.72 -13.83
C ASN A 28 -13.08 1.94 -15.06
N ARG A 29 -11.76 1.88 -15.31
CA ARG A 29 -11.18 1.12 -16.41
C ARG A 29 -11.03 -0.35 -16.01
N ALA A 30 -11.11 -1.23 -17.00
CA ALA A 30 -10.80 -2.65 -16.83
C ALA A 30 -9.28 -2.93 -16.72
N TRP A 31 -8.43 -1.90 -16.91
CA TRP A 31 -6.98 -2.01 -16.96
C TRP A 31 -6.31 -0.85 -16.21
N GLY A 32 -5.06 -1.07 -15.78
CA GLY A 32 -4.30 -0.13 -14.97
C GLY A 32 -3.28 -0.84 -14.09
N VAL A 33 -2.62 -0.07 -13.22
CA VAL A 33 -1.66 -0.57 -12.22
C VAL A 33 -2.15 -0.17 -10.84
N ALA A 34 -2.00 -1.04 -9.84
CA ALA A 34 -2.27 -0.71 -8.45
C ALA A 34 -1.09 -1.04 -7.56
N VAL A 35 -0.73 -0.12 -6.67
CA VAL A 35 0.20 -0.35 -5.57
C VAL A 35 -0.59 -0.30 -4.26
N ILE A 36 -0.51 -1.37 -3.49
CA ILE A 36 -1.21 -1.54 -2.22
C ILE A 36 -0.18 -1.48 -1.10
N ALA A 37 -0.25 -0.45 -0.24
CA ALA A 37 0.59 -0.30 0.93
C ALA A 37 -0.27 -0.36 2.21
N GLY A 38 -0.30 -1.54 2.82
CA GLY A 38 -1.03 -1.86 4.05
C GLY A 38 -0.06 -2.17 5.18
N SER A 39 -0.13 -3.38 5.74
CA SER A 39 0.91 -3.86 6.66
C SER A 39 2.22 -4.11 5.91
N GLY A 40 2.16 -4.83 4.79
CA GLY A 40 3.22 -4.88 3.78
C GLY A 40 2.90 -4.04 2.55
N ILE A 41 3.60 -4.30 1.45
CA ILE A 41 3.42 -3.61 0.17
C ILE A 41 3.35 -4.61 -0.99
N ASN A 42 2.54 -4.33 -2.01
CA ASN A 42 2.43 -5.16 -3.22
C ASN A 42 2.02 -4.29 -4.42
N CYS A 43 2.25 -4.79 -5.64
CA CYS A 43 1.75 -4.19 -6.87
C CYS A 43 1.23 -5.24 -7.86
N VAL A 44 0.11 -4.88 -8.51
CA VAL A 44 -0.52 -5.64 -9.59
C VAL A 44 -0.79 -4.75 -10.80
N GLY A 45 -1.05 -5.36 -11.95
CA GLY A 45 -1.54 -4.63 -13.10
C GLY A 45 -2.30 -5.51 -14.08
N ILE A 46 -3.14 -4.84 -14.87
CA ILE A 46 -3.89 -5.40 -16.00
C ILE A 46 -3.62 -4.49 -17.20
N ALA A 47 -3.26 -5.07 -18.34
CA ALA A 47 -3.09 -4.37 -19.61
C ALA A 47 -4.42 -4.32 -20.39
N PRO A 48 -4.57 -3.40 -21.36
CA PRO A 48 -5.79 -3.31 -22.19
C PRO A 48 -6.15 -4.60 -22.93
N ASP A 49 -5.15 -5.41 -23.27
CA ASP A 49 -5.31 -6.72 -23.91
C ASP A 49 -5.65 -7.86 -22.93
N GLY A 50 -5.89 -7.53 -21.66
CA GLY A 50 -6.25 -8.48 -20.61
C GLY A 50 -5.07 -9.20 -19.96
N ARG A 51 -3.82 -8.99 -20.41
CA ARG A 51 -2.64 -9.55 -19.72
C ARG A 51 -2.58 -9.02 -18.29
N MET A 52 -2.31 -9.92 -17.34
CA MET A 52 -2.22 -9.60 -15.93
C MET A 52 -0.84 -9.92 -15.38
N ALA A 53 -0.37 -9.12 -14.44
CA ALA A 53 0.84 -9.39 -13.69
C ALA A 53 0.66 -8.96 -12.23
N SER A 54 1.35 -9.66 -11.33
CA SER A 54 1.45 -9.32 -9.92
C SER A 54 2.87 -9.60 -9.44
N PHE A 55 3.37 -8.80 -8.50
CA PHE A 55 4.54 -9.22 -7.74
C PHE A 55 4.14 -10.27 -6.70
N PRO A 56 5.03 -11.22 -6.38
CA PRO A 56 4.76 -12.20 -5.33
C PRO A 56 4.54 -11.56 -3.95
N ALA A 57 5.24 -10.47 -3.65
CA ALA A 57 5.17 -9.73 -2.38
C ALA A 57 5.28 -10.66 -1.16
N VAL A 58 6.38 -11.41 -1.09
CA VAL A 58 6.60 -12.48 -0.10
C VAL A 58 7.38 -12.01 1.13
N GLY A 59 7.66 -10.71 1.22
CA GLY A 59 8.13 -10.05 2.45
C GLY A 59 9.57 -9.55 2.37
N ASP A 60 10.06 -9.06 3.51
CA ASP A 60 11.31 -8.30 3.62
C ASP A 60 12.53 -9.01 3.01
N VAL A 61 12.65 -10.33 3.14
CA VAL A 61 13.78 -11.11 2.60
C VAL A 61 13.85 -11.04 1.07
N ALA A 62 12.71 -10.97 0.40
CA ALA A 62 12.64 -10.83 -1.06
C ALA A 62 12.85 -9.38 -1.52
N GLY A 63 13.02 -8.44 -0.58
CA GLY A 63 13.18 -7.02 -0.88
C GLY A 63 11.85 -6.25 -0.94
N ASP A 64 10.74 -6.83 -0.50
CA ASP A 64 9.42 -6.16 -0.45
C ASP A 64 9.32 -5.19 0.75
N TRP A 65 10.35 -4.36 0.95
CA TRP A 65 10.38 -3.37 2.01
C TRP A 65 9.30 -2.30 1.76
N GLY A 66 8.57 -1.96 2.81
CA GLY A 66 7.55 -0.92 2.77
C GLY A 66 6.34 -1.29 3.61
N GLY A 67 5.21 -0.64 3.31
CA GLY A 67 4.01 -0.77 4.12
C GLY A 67 4.22 -0.26 5.56
N GLY A 68 3.24 -0.52 6.42
CA GLY A 68 3.30 -0.13 7.82
C GLY A 68 4.41 -0.85 8.59
N GLU A 69 4.62 -2.13 8.34
CA GLU A 69 5.62 -2.92 9.07
C GLU A 69 7.05 -2.46 8.74
N GLY A 70 7.37 -2.25 7.45
CA GLY A 70 8.68 -1.75 7.04
C GLY A 70 8.97 -0.35 7.59
N VAL A 71 8.01 0.58 7.45
CA VAL A 71 8.12 1.94 7.99
C VAL A 71 8.23 1.94 9.51
N GLY A 72 7.44 1.10 10.19
CA GLY A 72 7.45 1.00 11.65
C GLY A 72 8.75 0.40 12.21
N LYS A 73 9.28 -0.65 11.56
CA LYS A 73 10.59 -1.24 11.89
C LYS A 73 11.70 -0.19 11.77
N GLU A 74 11.74 0.55 10.67
CA GLU A 74 12.73 1.63 10.46
C GLU A 74 12.54 2.79 11.44
N GLY A 75 11.30 3.15 11.77
CA GLY A 75 11.00 4.17 12.78
C GLY A 75 11.52 3.79 14.17
N LEU A 76 11.34 2.53 14.59
CA LEU A 76 11.93 2.01 15.83
C LEU A 76 13.46 1.99 15.77
N ALA A 77 14.04 1.52 14.67
CA ALA A 77 15.48 1.50 14.48
C ALA A 77 16.08 2.92 14.56
N ALA A 78 15.46 3.90 13.91
CA ALA A 78 15.84 5.32 13.98
C ALA A 78 15.78 5.86 15.41
N ALA A 79 14.69 5.57 16.15
CA ALA A 79 14.55 5.97 17.54
C ALA A 79 15.66 5.39 18.46
N ILE A 80 16.05 4.14 18.25
CA ILE A 80 17.16 3.54 19.00
C ILE A 80 18.48 4.21 18.61
N ARG A 81 18.73 4.37 17.31
CA ARG A 81 19.98 4.94 16.79
C ARG A 81 20.22 6.38 17.23
N GLY A 82 19.19 7.23 17.20
CA GLY A 82 19.28 8.61 17.68
C GLY A 82 19.64 8.66 19.16
N ARG A 83 18.99 7.80 19.96
CA ARG A 83 19.23 7.74 21.40
C ARG A 83 20.60 7.19 21.78
N ASP A 84 21.14 6.26 20.99
CA ASP A 84 22.50 5.72 21.17
C ASP A 84 23.60 6.68 20.66
N GLY A 85 23.24 7.78 19.98
CA GLY A 85 24.20 8.65 19.28
C GLY A 85 24.79 8.04 17.99
N ARG A 86 24.20 6.95 17.48
CA ARG A 86 24.59 6.28 16.21
C ARG A 86 23.90 6.86 14.99
N GLY A 87 22.97 7.79 15.19
CA GLY A 87 22.25 8.51 14.16
C GLY A 87 21.95 9.93 14.63
N ALA A 88 21.42 10.75 13.74
CA ALA A 88 20.93 12.08 14.12
C ALA A 88 19.79 11.96 15.14
N HIS A 89 19.65 12.99 15.97
CA HIS A 89 18.52 13.11 16.87
C HIS A 89 17.20 13.15 16.11
N THR A 90 16.19 12.47 16.65
CA THR A 90 14.87 12.36 16.03
C THR A 90 13.75 12.40 17.06
N ARG A 91 12.63 13.02 16.71
CA ARG A 91 11.39 13.02 17.52
C ARG A 91 10.87 11.60 17.77
N LEU A 92 11.26 10.65 16.92
CA LEU A 92 10.93 9.23 17.07
C LEU A 92 11.50 8.62 18.36
N GLU A 93 12.58 9.17 18.93
CA GLU A 93 13.14 8.74 20.23
C GLU A 93 12.11 8.78 21.36
N GLU A 94 11.15 9.71 21.27
CA GLU A 94 10.07 9.91 22.24
C GLU A 94 8.75 9.30 21.76
N LEU A 95 8.35 9.55 20.51
CA LEU A 95 7.05 9.15 19.98
C LEU A 95 6.87 7.63 19.95
N VAL A 96 7.87 6.91 19.45
CA VAL A 96 7.81 5.46 19.23
C VAL A 96 7.61 4.67 20.54
N PRO A 97 8.45 4.82 21.58
CA PRO A 97 8.26 4.07 22.81
C PRO A 97 6.98 4.48 23.55
N ARG A 98 6.60 5.77 23.49
CA ARG A 98 5.41 6.29 24.16
C ARG A 98 4.12 5.65 23.64
N HIS A 99 4.03 5.36 22.35
CA HIS A 99 2.89 4.64 21.74
C HIS A 99 2.59 3.31 22.43
N PHE A 100 3.64 2.61 22.88
CA PHE A 100 3.53 1.33 23.58
C PHE A 100 3.65 1.44 25.10
N GLY A 101 3.59 2.65 25.67
CA GLY A 101 3.67 2.88 27.11
C GLY A 101 5.08 2.77 27.69
N PHE A 102 6.13 2.82 26.87
CA PHE A 102 7.52 2.82 27.34
C PHE A 102 8.12 4.23 27.33
N ARG A 103 9.12 4.45 28.20
CA ARG A 103 9.92 5.70 28.22
C ARG A 103 11.15 5.67 27.31
N ARG A 104 11.62 4.48 26.91
CA ARG A 104 12.85 4.29 26.13
C ARG A 104 12.63 3.30 24.99
N PRO A 105 13.13 3.59 23.76
CA PRO A 105 13.02 2.68 22.61
C PRO A 105 13.57 1.27 22.87
N ILE A 106 14.65 1.16 23.66
CA ILE A 106 15.25 -0.14 24.00
C ILE A 106 14.30 -1.04 24.81
N ASN A 107 13.46 -0.46 25.67
CA ASN A 107 12.50 -1.24 26.47
C ASN A 107 11.38 -1.82 25.58
N LEU A 108 10.95 -1.07 24.56
CA LEU A 108 10.05 -1.57 23.53
C LEU A 108 10.70 -2.71 22.73
N THR A 109 11.98 -2.57 22.38
CA THR A 109 12.73 -3.61 21.66
C THR A 109 12.82 -4.91 22.47
N TYR A 110 13.10 -4.82 23.77
CA TYR A 110 13.07 -6.00 24.65
C TYR A 110 11.67 -6.60 24.78
N ALA A 111 10.61 -5.79 24.77
CA ALA A 111 9.24 -6.30 24.81
C ALA A 111 8.87 -7.07 23.53
N LEU A 112 9.33 -6.61 22.37
CA LEU A 112 9.16 -7.31 21.08
C LEU A 112 9.89 -8.66 21.09
N TYR A 113 11.18 -8.68 21.42
CA TYR A 113 11.98 -9.92 21.43
C TYR A 113 11.53 -10.94 22.48
N ARG A 114 10.89 -10.48 23.58
CA ARG A 114 10.29 -11.36 24.58
C ARG A 114 8.86 -11.79 24.24
N GLY A 115 8.33 -11.41 23.08
CA GLY A 115 6.97 -11.74 22.65
C GLY A 115 5.86 -11.06 23.46
N ARG A 116 6.18 -10.05 24.29
CA ARG A 116 5.18 -9.27 25.05
C ARG A 116 4.39 -8.34 24.14
N ILE A 117 5.01 -7.91 23.05
CA ILE A 117 4.37 -7.18 21.96
C ILE A 117 4.59 -7.97 20.68
N PRO A 118 3.53 -8.32 19.94
CA PRO A 118 3.68 -8.96 18.64
C PRO A 118 4.36 -8.03 17.64
N GLU A 119 5.29 -8.54 16.83
CA GLU A 119 5.98 -7.75 15.81
C GLU A 119 5.03 -7.13 14.78
N SER A 120 3.90 -7.77 14.48
CA SER A 120 2.87 -7.24 13.60
C SER A 120 2.29 -5.90 14.06
N ARG A 121 2.45 -5.54 15.34
CA ARG A 121 2.05 -4.23 15.87
C ARG A 121 3.01 -3.11 15.50
N LEU A 122 4.21 -3.41 14.97
CA LEU A 122 5.13 -2.37 14.48
C LEU A 122 4.49 -1.52 13.39
N ARG A 123 3.53 -2.05 12.63
CA ARG A 123 2.77 -1.26 11.65
C ARG A 123 2.03 -0.07 12.23
N GLU A 124 1.72 -0.09 13.53
CA GLU A 124 1.07 1.02 14.24
C GLU A 124 1.98 2.24 14.38
N LEU A 125 3.29 2.08 14.18
CA LEU A 125 4.26 3.18 14.27
C LEU A 125 4.32 4.02 12.99
N ALA A 126 3.86 3.51 11.84
CA ALA A 126 3.95 4.25 10.58
C ALA A 126 3.29 5.64 10.63
N PRO A 127 2.08 5.83 11.19
CA PRO A 127 1.50 7.16 11.39
C PRO A 127 2.40 8.13 12.16
N LEU A 128 3.14 7.65 13.17
CA LEU A 128 4.06 8.48 13.96
C LEU A 128 5.29 8.91 13.16
N VAL A 129 5.75 8.06 12.23
CA VAL A 129 6.82 8.42 11.29
C VAL A 129 6.35 9.51 10.34
N PHE A 130 5.14 9.39 9.78
CA PHE A 130 4.54 10.45 8.96
C PHE A 130 4.32 11.74 9.76
N GLU A 131 3.86 11.64 11.01
CA GLU A 131 3.71 12.78 11.91
C GLU A 131 5.05 13.48 12.12
N ALA A 132 6.09 12.77 12.55
CA ALA A 132 7.42 13.33 12.77
C ALA A 132 7.97 14.01 11.51
N ALA A 133 7.83 13.39 10.34
CA ALA A 133 8.22 13.98 9.06
C ALA A 133 7.47 15.30 8.78
N GLY A 134 6.17 15.37 9.09
CA GLY A 134 5.35 16.57 8.97
C GLY A 134 5.78 17.72 9.89
N TYR A 135 6.43 17.41 11.02
CA TYR A 135 7.04 18.39 11.92
C TYR A 135 8.50 18.73 11.57
N GLY A 136 8.97 18.35 10.38
CA GLY A 136 10.30 18.70 9.89
C GLY A 136 11.43 17.79 10.40
N ASP A 137 11.13 16.62 10.99
CA ASP A 137 12.14 15.65 11.37
C ASP A 137 12.81 15.05 10.12
N PRO A 138 14.12 15.28 9.89
CA PRO A 138 14.80 14.85 8.66
C PRO A 138 14.97 13.33 8.60
N VAL A 139 15.09 12.64 9.74
CA VAL A 139 15.23 11.17 9.79
C VAL A 139 13.91 10.53 9.40
N ALA A 140 12.80 11.00 9.97
CA ALA A 140 11.47 10.52 9.61
C ALA A 140 11.13 10.85 8.15
N ARG A 141 11.49 12.06 7.68
CA ARG A 141 11.30 12.46 6.28
C ARG A 141 12.01 11.52 5.31
N ALA A 142 13.25 11.13 5.61
CA ALA A 142 14.01 10.18 4.78
C ALA A 142 13.32 8.81 4.68
N ILE A 143 12.73 8.31 5.76
CA ILE A 143 11.98 7.04 5.76
C ILE A 143 10.74 7.15 4.86
N VAL A 144 9.97 8.24 4.99
CA VAL A 144 8.76 8.46 4.18
C VAL A 144 9.12 8.65 2.69
N ASP A 145 10.22 9.34 2.39
CA ASP A 145 10.69 9.54 1.03
C ASP A 145 11.13 8.23 0.37
N ARG A 146 11.83 7.36 1.12
CA ARG A 146 12.15 6.01 0.66
C ARG A 146 10.88 5.21 0.37
N LEU A 147 9.86 5.29 1.22
CA LEU A 147 8.58 4.62 0.96
C LEU A 147 7.91 5.13 -0.33
N ALA A 148 7.94 6.43 -0.58
CA ALA A 148 7.44 7.00 -1.84
C ALA A 148 8.21 6.47 -3.05
N ASP A 149 9.54 6.34 -2.95
CA ASP A 149 10.38 5.80 -4.01
C ASP A 149 10.07 4.33 -4.31
N GLU A 150 9.80 3.53 -3.27
CA GLU A 150 9.45 2.11 -3.43
C GLU A 150 8.07 1.94 -4.07
N VAL A 151 7.09 2.75 -3.66
CA VAL A 151 5.77 2.80 -4.30
C VAL A 151 5.90 3.18 -5.78
N ALA A 152 6.68 4.21 -6.09
CA ALA A 152 6.91 4.64 -7.46
C ALA A 152 7.67 3.57 -8.27
N GLY A 153 8.70 2.96 -7.69
CA GLY A 153 9.51 1.90 -8.29
C GLY A 153 8.65 0.70 -8.69
N MET A 154 7.78 0.23 -7.79
CA MET A 154 6.83 -0.84 -8.07
C MET A 154 5.88 -0.46 -9.22
N ALA A 155 5.28 0.74 -9.17
CA ALA A 155 4.36 1.19 -10.21
C ALA A 155 5.05 1.28 -11.59
N ILE A 156 6.26 1.83 -11.64
CA ILE A 156 7.07 1.96 -12.86
C ILE A 156 7.44 0.58 -13.40
N ALA A 157 7.91 -0.33 -12.54
CA ALA A 157 8.28 -1.68 -12.92
C ALA A 157 7.09 -2.44 -13.52
N MET A 158 5.92 -2.36 -12.90
CA MET A 158 4.69 -2.98 -13.40
C MET A 158 4.24 -2.36 -14.73
N THR A 159 4.27 -1.03 -14.83
CA THR A 159 3.94 -0.27 -16.04
C THR A 159 4.82 -0.69 -17.22
N ARG A 160 6.13 -0.83 -16.99
CA ARG A 160 7.08 -1.33 -18.00
C ARG A 160 6.81 -2.79 -18.38
N ARG A 161 6.63 -3.66 -17.38
CA ARG A 161 6.36 -5.09 -17.58
C ARG A 161 5.13 -5.34 -18.45
N LEU A 162 4.08 -4.55 -18.26
CA LEU A 162 2.84 -4.65 -19.03
C LEU A 162 2.84 -3.83 -20.33
N ARG A 163 3.94 -3.10 -20.62
CA ARG A 163 4.11 -2.23 -21.80
C ARG A 163 3.12 -1.05 -21.85
N LEU A 164 2.84 -0.45 -20.70
CA LEU A 164 1.85 0.63 -20.54
C LEU A 164 2.45 2.04 -20.56
N VAL A 165 3.77 2.17 -20.70
CA VAL A 165 4.52 3.44 -20.57
C VAL A 165 4.00 4.57 -21.46
N ARG A 166 3.56 4.24 -22.69
CA ARG A 166 3.07 5.22 -23.68
C ARG A 166 1.56 5.49 -23.57
N LEU A 167 0.86 4.79 -22.67
CA LEU A 167 -0.58 4.89 -22.48
C LEU A 167 -0.91 5.84 -21.33
N ASP A 168 -2.16 6.25 -21.26
CA ASP A 168 -2.73 7.05 -20.17
C ASP A 168 -3.13 6.16 -18.97
N VAL A 169 -2.17 5.38 -18.46
CA VAL A 169 -2.40 4.40 -17.41
C VAL A 169 -2.85 5.05 -16.09
N ASP A 170 -3.94 4.55 -15.51
CA ASP A 170 -4.27 4.85 -14.12
C ASP A 170 -3.35 4.05 -13.19
N VAL A 171 -2.65 4.75 -12.30
CA VAL A 171 -1.86 4.17 -11.20
C VAL A 171 -2.60 4.40 -9.90
N VAL A 172 -3.22 3.34 -9.41
CA VAL A 172 -4.04 3.33 -8.21
C VAL A 172 -3.17 3.10 -6.97
N LEU A 173 -3.25 4.01 -6.02
CA LEU A 173 -2.62 3.92 -4.71
C LEU A 173 -3.69 3.58 -3.67
N ALA A 174 -3.57 2.42 -3.04
CA ALA A 174 -4.49 1.98 -2.00
C ALA A 174 -3.79 1.37 -0.79
N GLY A 175 -4.55 1.11 0.27
CA GLY A 175 -4.05 0.56 1.54
C GLY A 175 -3.93 1.60 2.64
N GLY A 176 -3.71 1.12 3.87
CA GLY A 176 -3.72 1.95 5.09
C GLY A 176 -2.71 3.10 5.07
N ILE A 177 -1.52 2.88 4.48
CA ILE A 177 -0.51 3.93 4.31
C ILE A 177 -1.04 5.06 3.44
N MET A 178 -1.77 4.76 2.36
CA MET A 178 -2.26 5.74 1.38
C MET A 178 -3.40 6.64 1.92
N ARG A 179 -3.81 6.42 3.17
CA ARG A 179 -4.74 7.30 3.91
C ARG A 179 -4.02 8.47 4.59
N ASN A 180 -2.69 8.51 4.57
CA ASN A 180 -1.92 9.64 5.09
C ASN A 180 -2.22 10.93 4.29
N ARG A 181 -1.89 12.09 4.88
CA ARG A 181 -2.10 13.42 4.29
C ARG A 181 -0.79 14.12 3.90
N ASP A 182 0.33 13.40 3.85
CA ASP A 182 1.63 13.96 3.52
C ASP A 182 1.70 14.30 2.02
N ARG A 183 1.57 15.58 1.70
CA ARG A 183 1.60 16.07 0.31
C ARG A 183 2.93 15.75 -0.40
N PRO A 184 4.12 15.96 0.23
CA PRO A 184 5.40 15.63 -0.40
C PRO A 184 5.53 14.16 -0.82
N PHE A 185 5.02 13.22 -0.01
CA PHE A 185 4.99 11.80 -0.34
C PHE A 185 4.26 11.52 -1.67
N TYR A 186 3.06 12.08 -1.87
CA TYR A 186 2.31 11.88 -3.11
C TYR A 186 2.94 12.60 -4.31
N GLU A 187 3.44 13.83 -4.13
CA GLU A 187 4.11 14.58 -5.19
C GLU A 187 5.38 13.87 -5.66
N ARG A 188 6.13 13.25 -4.73
CA ARG A 188 7.30 12.44 -5.05
C ARG A 188 6.93 11.22 -5.91
N ILE A 189 5.88 10.49 -5.54
CA ILE A 189 5.37 9.35 -6.32
C ILE A 189 4.93 9.81 -7.72
N GLU A 190 4.08 10.84 -7.78
CA GLU A 190 3.53 11.34 -9.05
C GLU A 190 4.63 11.79 -10.01
N ARG A 191 5.60 12.57 -9.52
CA ARG A 191 6.75 13.02 -10.29
C ARG A 191 7.57 11.84 -10.81
N ALA A 192 7.92 10.89 -9.94
CA ALA A 192 8.73 9.74 -10.34
C ALA A 192 8.02 8.88 -11.41
N VAL A 193 6.72 8.61 -11.23
CA VAL A 193 5.93 7.85 -12.20
C VAL A 193 5.79 8.61 -13.53
N ARG A 194 5.45 9.90 -13.49
CA ARG A 194 5.27 10.72 -14.70
C ARG A 194 6.56 11.00 -15.46
N ASN A 195 7.72 10.93 -14.80
CA ASN A 195 9.01 10.99 -15.50
C ASN A 195 9.21 9.78 -16.43
N VAL A 196 8.56 8.64 -16.15
CA VAL A 196 8.63 7.45 -17.01
C VAL A 196 7.41 7.32 -17.91
N ALA A 197 6.20 7.47 -17.35
CA ALA A 197 4.93 7.36 -18.05
C ALA A 197 4.22 8.72 -18.02
N HIS A 198 4.55 9.60 -18.96
CA HIS A 198 4.12 11.01 -18.96
C HIS A 198 2.60 11.21 -18.92
N ARG A 199 1.82 10.25 -19.43
CA ARG A 199 0.35 10.30 -19.47
C ARG A 199 -0.31 9.60 -18.28
N ALA A 200 0.47 9.08 -17.33
CA ALA A 200 -0.07 8.37 -16.18
C ALA A 200 -0.85 9.30 -15.25
N THR A 201 -1.98 8.79 -14.75
CA THR A 201 -2.80 9.47 -13.76
C THR A 201 -2.72 8.74 -12.43
N ILE A 202 -2.27 9.42 -11.38
CA ILE A 202 -2.25 8.86 -10.03
C ILE A 202 -3.64 8.96 -9.42
N ARG A 203 -4.18 7.84 -8.94
CA ARG A 203 -5.50 7.74 -8.30
C ARG A 203 -5.34 7.28 -6.87
N ARG A 204 -5.86 8.03 -5.90
CA ARG A 204 -5.86 7.62 -4.48
C ARG A 204 -7.20 7.01 -4.12
N VAL A 205 -7.17 5.88 -3.42
CA VAL A 205 -8.37 5.15 -3.01
C VAL A 205 -8.51 5.20 -1.50
N ALA A 206 -9.61 5.78 -1.04
CA ALA A 206 -10.01 5.74 0.37
C ALA A 206 -10.98 4.59 0.66
N GLN A 207 -11.70 4.12 -0.37
CA GLN A 207 -12.73 3.10 -0.28
C GLN A 207 -12.16 1.74 0.15
N ARG A 208 -13.04 0.88 0.67
CA ARG A 208 -12.67 -0.46 1.15
C ARG A 208 -12.46 -1.40 -0.05
N PRO A 209 -11.43 -2.27 -0.04
CA PRO A 209 -11.17 -3.22 -1.13
C PRO A 209 -12.33 -4.16 -1.48
N VAL A 210 -13.26 -4.37 -0.55
CA VAL A 210 -14.49 -5.16 -0.79
C VAL A 210 -15.32 -4.62 -1.95
N LEU A 211 -15.31 -3.30 -2.18
CA LEU A 211 -15.96 -2.68 -3.34
C LEU A 211 -15.39 -3.24 -4.65
N GLY A 212 -14.07 -3.22 -4.80
CA GLY A 212 -13.42 -3.74 -6.00
C GLY A 212 -13.61 -5.24 -6.18
N ALA A 213 -13.66 -6.03 -5.10
CA ALA A 213 -13.97 -7.46 -5.20
C ALA A 213 -15.39 -7.70 -5.73
N ALA A 214 -16.37 -6.93 -5.25
CA ALA A 214 -17.74 -6.98 -5.74
C ALA A 214 -17.85 -6.55 -7.21
N LEU A 215 -17.17 -5.46 -7.58
CA LEU A 215 -17.10 -4.99 -8.98
C LEU A 215 -16.45 -6.02 -9.90
N LEU A 216 -15.36 -6.66 -9.48
CA LEU A 216 -14.73 -7.75 -10.25
C LEU A 216 -15.66 -8.96 -10.43
N GLY A 217 -16.52 -9.24 -9.44
CA GLY A 217 -17.57 -10.26 -9.58
C GLY A 217 -18.64 -9.83 -10.58
N LEU A 218 -19.08 -8.58 -10.52
CA LEU A 218 -20.05 -8.00 -11.45
C LEU A 218 -19.52 -7.99 -12.90
N ASP A 219 -18.23 -7.71 -13.11
CA ASP A 219 -17.55 -7.75 -14.41
C ASP A 219 -17.65 -9.13 -15.10
N ARG A 220 -17.90 -10.20 -14.34
CA ARG A 220 -18.08 -11.56 -14.89
C ARG A 220 -19.50 -11.89 -15.28
N LEU A 221 -20.47 -11.22 -14.69
CA LEU A 221 -21.88 -11.52 -14.93
C LEU A 221 -22.38 -10.88 -16.22
N ALA A 222 -21.85 -9.70 -16.60
CA ALA A 222 -22.26 -8.90 -17.75
C ALA A 222 -23.80 -8.68 -17.85
N GLY A 223 -24.26 -7.84 -18.79
CA GLY A 223 -25.68 -7.74 -19.14
C GLY A 223 -26.37 -6.42 -18.81
N GLU A 224 -27.68 -6.38 -19.08
CA GLU A 224 -28.52 -5.19 -19.21
C GLU A 224 -28.60 -4.30 -17.95
N HIS A 225 -28.24 -4.83 -16.78
CA HIS A 225 -28.29 -4.10 -15.51
C HIS A 225 -26.92 -3.78 -14.90
N TYR A 226 -25.85 -3.95 -15.66
CA TYR A 226 -24.47 -3.74 -15.19
C TYR A 226 -24.28 -2.33 -14.60
N ASP A 227 -24.62 -1.27 -15.35
CA ASP A 227 -24.36 0.11 -14.92
C ASP A 227 -25.13 0.49 -13.64
N ALA A 228 -26.39 0.05 -13.54
CA ALA A 228 -27.22 0.27 -12.36
C ALA A 228 -26.68 -0.50 -11.14
N ALA A 229 -26.18 -1.73 -11.35
CA ALA A 229 -25.56 -2.51 -10.28
C ALA A 229 -24.20 -1.93 -9.84
N GLU A 230 -23.35 -1.49 -10.76
CA GLU A 230 -22.09 -0.82 -10.45
C GLU A 230 -22.34 0.45 -9.64
N THR A 231 -23.29 1.28 -10.08
CA THR A 231 -23.66 2.53 -9.38
C THR A 231 -24.10 2.25 -7.94
N ARG A 232 -24.96 1.25 -7.72
CA ARG A 232 -25.40 0.85 -6.38
C ARG A 232 -24.25 0.33 -5.52
N LEU A 233 -23.37 -0.52 -6.05
CA LEU A 233 -22.20 -1.01 -5.31
C LEU A 233 -21.30 0.15 -4.86
N ARG A 234 -21.04 1.11 -5.76
CA ARG A 234 -20.25 2.29 -5.45
C ARG A 234 -20.94 3.20 -4.44
N ALA A 235 -22.27 3.33 -4.46
CA ALA A 235 -22.99 4.10 -3.44
C ALA A 235 -22.91 3.43 -2.06
N VAL A 236 -23.05 2.10 -1.98
CA VAL A 236 -23.06 1.36 -0.70
C VAL A 236 -21.67 1.28 -0.06
N PHE A 237 -20.63 1.06 -0.85
CA PHE A 237 -19.26 0.84 -0.34
C PHE A 237 -18.29 1.99 -0.62
N GLY A 238 -18.74 3.03 -1.32
CA GLY A 238 -17.93 4.20 -1.66
C GLY A 238 -18.04 5.36 -0.68
N ALA A 239 -19.00 5.31 0.26
CA ALA A 239 -19.10 6.22 1.41
C ALA A 239 -18.07 5.88 2.50
#